data_AF-A0A226QN44-F1
#
_entry.id   AF-A0A226QN44-F1
#
_cell.length_a   1.000
_cell.length_b   1.000
_cell.length_c   1.000
_cell.angle_alpha   90.00
_cell.angle_beta   90.00
_cell.angle_gamma   90.00
#
_symmetry.space_group_name_H-M   'P 1'
#
loop_
_entity.id
_entity.type
_entity.pdbx_description
1 polymer ?
#
loop_
_entity_poly.entity_id
_entity_poly.type
_entity_poly.pdbx_seq_one_letter_code
_entity_poly.pdbx_strand_id
1 'polypeptide(L)'
;MKKGKKTNHQFLEELFQVWGNEFEPLEEYKGYDQPIKVRHKQCGRILDKTPKNLITLKLGCRICKNKENGKKRRKNHDWFVNEVKKLVGNEYQVRSEYTRSKDPIKMYHTVCNEEFTTTPDAFLGSRNGDGKKGNRCPKCSGKWKRDTEAFKQEVYKMYGDEFEVIGEYKGRHENIKILHKVCNNYLYPRPRHFLDGNSYCQYCSKKKKKDTQRFKEQVYELVGDEYIVLGEYVDAKTPIPLYHKKCKTVYRVTPDNFLRGKRCGLCTDIHNSKGYKAIYNLLFANQLPFDTQYRDENCRNIKPLPFDFVLYNNWRLDKIIAFIEFDGEQHDKPSNLFGGEEGFKERQKNDQIKNDFAKEKGIPLIRIKYKDLNNIESVLQEELKKINIYIDINKTNVI
;
A
#
# COMPACT_ATOMS: atom_id res chain seq x y z
N MET A 1 41.71 28.78 -43.64
CA MET A 1 42.98 28.02 -43.59
C MET A 1 42.67 26.53 -43.69
N LYS A 2 43.02 25.87 -44.81
CA LYS A 2 42.90 24.41 -44.94
C LYS A 2 43.90 23.78 -43.95
N LYS A 3 43.43 23.13 -42.88
CA LYS A 3 44.30 22.35 -41.98
C LYS A 3 45.08 21.37 -42.86
N GLY A 4 46.41 21.49 -42.86
CA GLY A 4 47.28 20.58 -43.59
C GLY A 4 46.96 19.13 -43.22
N LYS A 5 47.00 18.22 -44.20
CA LYS A 5 46.86 16.78 -43.92
C LYS A 5 47.96 16.39 -42.93
N LYS A 6 47.58 15.85 -41.77
CA LYS A 6 48.53 15.32 -40.77
C LYS A 6 49.51 14.36 -41.45
N THR A 7 50.78 14.44 -41.09
CA THR A 7 51.80 13.49 -41.56
C THR A 7 51.71 12.18 -40.77
N ASN A 8 52.30 11.11 -41.30
CA ASN A 8 52.37 9.83 -40.58
C ASN A 8 53.08 9.99 -39.23
N HIS A 9 54.17 10.76 -39.17
CA HIS A 9 54.90 11.04 -37.94
C HIS A 9 54.03 11.72 -36.88
N GLN A 10 53.29 12.78 -37.25
CA GLN A 10 52.37 13.48 -36.36
C GLN A 10 51.26 12.55 -35.84
N PHE A 11 50.76 11.64 -36.67
CA PHE A 11 49.79 10.64 -36.25
C PHE A 11 50.37 9.66 -35.22
N LEU A 12 51.61 9.18 -35.43
CA LEU A 12 52.28 8.26 -34.51
C LEU A 12 52.55 8.90 -33.14
N GLU A 13 52.99 10.16 -33.12
CA GLU A 13 53.17 10.93 -31.89
C GLU A 13 51.85 11.07 -31.12
N GLU A 14 50.77 11.48 -31.79
CA GLU A 14 49.45 11.61 -31.16
C GLU A 14 48.91 10.27 -30.65
N LEU A 15 49.12 9.19 -31.40
CA LEU A 15 48.71 7.86 -30.96
C LEU A 15 49.45 7.44 -29.69
N PHE A 16 50.76 7.69 -29.63
CA PHE A 16 51.57 7.42 -28.46
C PHE A 16 51.17 8.32 -27.26
N GLN A 17 50.85 9.58 -27.48
CA GLN A 17 50.35 10.46 -26.41
C GLN A 17 49.04 9.98 -25.79
N VAL A 18 48.13 9.40 -26.59
CA VAL A 18 46.82 8.94 -26.08
C VAL A 18 46.91 7.55 -25.44
N TRP A 19 47.70 6.64 -26.00
CA TRP A 19 47.68 5.21 -25.65
C TRP A 19 49.04 4.64 -25.21
N GLY A 20 50.10 5.45 -25.18
CA GLY A 20 51.47 5.00 -24.96
C GLY A 20 51.85 3.90 -25.95
N ASN A 21 52.39 2.80 -25.41
CA ASN A 21 52.79 1.63 -26.19
C ASN A 21 51.66 0.61 -26.44
N GLU A 22 50.41 0.91 -26.09
CA GLU A 22 49.31 -0.05 -26.12
C GLU A 22 48.91 -0.48 -27.55
N PHE A 23 49.07 0.41 -28.54
CA PHE A 23 48.77 0.14 -29.95
C PHE A 23 50.03 0.25 -30.83
N GLU A 24 50.14 -0.68 -31.78
CA GLU A 24 51.18 -0.73 -32.80
C GLU A 24 50.53 -0.60 -34.18
N PRO A 25 50.69 0.54 -34.88
CA PRO A 25 50.24 0.69 -36.25
C PRO A 25 50.96 -0.28 -37.20
N LEU A 26 50.20 -0.99 -38.03
CA LEU A 26 50.72 -1.91 -39.06
C LEU A 26 50.61 -1.33 -40.47
N GLU A 27 49.95 -0.18 -40.61
CA GLU A 27 49.78 0.55 -41.87
C GLU A 27 50.08 2.03 -41.65
N GLU A 28 50.56 2.70 -42.70
CA GLU A 28 50.77 4.15 -42.67
C GLU A 28 49.44 4.92 -42.59
N TYR A 29 49.51 6.14 -42.05
CA TYR A 29 48.37 7.04 -41.95
C TYR A 29 47.82 7.43 -43.33
N LYS A 30 46.60 6.95 -43.61
CA LYS A 30 45.87 7.21 -44.87
C LYS A 30 44.93 8.42 -44.81
N GLY A 31 44.71 8.98 -43.63
CA GLY A 31 43.77 10.07 -43.39
C GLY A 31 42.92 9.89 -42.13
N TYR A 32 42.28 10.96 -41.68
CA TYR A 32 41.63 11.03 -40.36
C TYR A 32 40.44 10.05 -40.20
N ASP A 33 39.64 9.89 -41.25
CA ASP A 33 38.47 9.00 -41.29
C ASP A 33 38.75 7.70 -42.06
N GLN A 34 39.98 7.47 -42.53
CA GLN A 34 40.35 6.25 -43.24
C GLN A 34 40.83 5.19 -42.26
N PRO A 35 40.34 3.94 -42.34
CA PRO A 35 40.77 2.88 -41.45
C PRO A 35 42.22 2.48 -41.76
N ILE A 36 42.98 2.23 -40.69
CA ILE A 36 44.30 1.61 -40.72
C ILE A 36 44.27 0.37 -39.83
N LYS A 37 45.12 -0.60 -40.15
CA LYS A 37 45.34 -1.76 -39.28
C LYS A 37 46.25 -1.39 -38.11
N VAL A 38 45.78 -1.67 -36.90
CA VAL A 38 46.58 -1.51 -35.68
C VAL A 38 46.55 -2.80 -34.86
N ARG A 39 47.69 -3.21 -34.31
CA ARG A 39 47.78 -4.31 -33.35
C ARG A 39 47.60 -3.76 -31.94
N HIS A 40 46.66 -4.32 -31.18
CA HIS A 40 46.53 -4.05 -29.74
C HIS A 40 47.51 -4.96 -28.99
N LYS A 41 48.61 -4.42 -28.46
CA LYS A 41 49.70 -5.23 -27.89
C LYS A 41 49.25 -6.12 -26.73
N GLN A 42 48.33 -5.63 -25.90
CA GLN A 42 47.83 -6.38 -24.74
C GLN A 42 47.07 -7.67 -25.11
N CYS A 43 46.34 -7.70 -26.24
CA CYS A 43 45.58 -8.89 -26.65
C CYS A 43 46.04 -9.51 -27.98
N GLY A 44 47.07 -8.96 -28.60
CA GLY A 44 47.66 -9.41 -29.87
C GLY A 44 46.78 -9.23 -31.11
N ARG A 45 45.56 -8.70 -30.98
CA ARG A 45 44.60 -8.62 -32.09
C ARG A 45 44.94 -7.48 -33.03
N ILE A 46 44.78 -7.75 -34.32
CA ILE A 46 44.79 -6.74 -35.37
C ILE A 46 43.37 -6.19 -35.51
N LEU A 47 43.24 -4.87 -35.46
CA LEU A 47 41.98 -4.14 -35.49
C LEU A 47 41.99 -3.15 -36.65
N ASP A 48 40.89 -3.06 -37.38
CA ASP A 48 40.65 -1.98 -38.32
C ASP A 48 40.07 -0.78 -37.58
N LYS A 49 40.82 0.31 -37.55
CA LYS A 49 40.48 1.52 -36.78
C LYS A 49 40.83 2.78 -37.55
N THR A 50 39.93 3.76 -37.52
CA THR A 50 40.23 5.10 -38.03
C THR A 50 41.05 5.89 -36.99
N PRO A 51 41.98 6.76 -37.42
CA PRO A 51 42.70 7.68 -36.53
C PRO A 51 41.76 8.51 -35.65
N LYS A 52 40.61 8.98 -36.18
CA LYS A 52 39.53 9.60 -35.39
C LYS A 52 39.06 8.75 -34.22
N ASN A 53 38.83 7.44 -34.45
CA ASN A 53 38.35 6.54 -33.42
C ASN A 53 39.41 6.30 -32.34
N LEU A 54 40.68 6.21 -32.70
CA LEU A 54 41.76 5.97 -31.75
C LEU A 54 42.12 7.24 -30.96
N ILE A 55 42.31 8.37 -31.62
CA ILE A 55 42.89 9.57 -31.01
C ILE A 55 41.79 10.46 -30.42
N THR A 56 40.79 10.82 -31.22
CA THR A 56 39.77 11.80 -30.82
C THR A 56 38.69 11.18 -29.95
N LEU A 57 38.11 10.05 -30.38
CA LEU A 57 37.03 9.38 -29.65
C LEU A 57 37.54 8.38 -28.59
N LYS A 58 38.87 8.14 -28.55
CA LYS A 58 39.52 7.23 -27.60
C LYS A 58 38.85 5.85 -27.49
N LEU A 59 38.42 5.32 -28.63
CA LEU A 59 37.78 4.02 -28.77
C LEU A 59 38.82 2.94 -29.06
N GLY A 60 39.47 2.46 -27.99
CA GLY A 60 40.46 1.37 -28.04
C GLY A 60 39.88 -0.02 -28.35
N CYS A 61 40.42 -1.06 -27.73
CA CYS A 61 40.00 -2.44 -27.96
C CYS A 61 38.67 -2.75 -27.25
N ARG A 62 37.57 -2.80 -28.00
CA ARG A 62 36.22 -3.11 -27.46
C ARG A 62 36.17 -4.47 -26.78
N ILE A 63 36.91 -5.46 -27.28
CA ILE A 63 36.93 -6.81 -26.69
C ILE A 63 37.58 -6.78 -25.29
N CYS A 64 38.73 -6.12 -25.14
CA CYS A 64 39.40 -6.00 -23.84
C CYS A 64 38.53 -5.22 -22.85
N LYS A 65 37.96 -4.09 -23.30
CA LYS A 65 37.01 -3.30 -22.50
C LYS A 65 35.79 -4.12 -22.06
N ASN A 66 35.23 -4.94 -22.95
CA ASN A 66 34.10 -5.81 -22.62
C ASN A 66 34.50 -6.93 -21.64
N LYS A 67 35.70 -7.51 -21.77
CA LYS A 67 36.23 -8.49 -20.81
C LYS A 67 36.39 -7.87 -19.41
N GLU A 68 36.94 -6.66 -19.31
CA GLU A 68 37.07 -5.95 -18.04
C GLU A 68 35.72 -5.58 -17.43
N ASN A 69 34.79 -5.07 -18.24
CA ASN A 69 33.42 -4.79 -17.79
C ASN A 69 32.71 -6.06 -17.32
N GLY A 70 32.94 -7.19 -17.98
CA GLY A 70 32.44 -8.51 -17.55
C GLY A 70 33.01 -8.94 -16.21
N LYS A 71 34.30 -8.68 -15.94
CA LYS A 71 34.90 -8.91 -14.61
C LYS A 71 34.26 -8.03 -13.54
N LYS A 72 34.06 -6.73 -13.81
CA LYS A 72 33.45 -5.77 -12.86
C LYS A 72 32.00 -6.11 -12.51
N ARG A 73 31.22 -6.66 -13.46
CA ARG A 73 29.80 -7.02 -13.26
C ARG A 73 29.60 -8.45 -12.74
N ARG A 74 30.68 -9.15 -12.39
CA ARG A 74 30.60 -10.57 -12.02
C ARG A 74 29.90 -10.70 -10.67
N LYS A 75 28.81 -11.46 -10.67
CA LYS A 75 28.07 -11.81 -9.45
C LYS A 75 28.93 -12.74 -8.59
N ASN A 76 28.81 -12.61 -7.27
CA ASN A 76 29.53 -13.41 -6.28
C ASN A 76 28.64 -14.52 -5.68
N HIS A 77 29.18 -15.31 -4.76
CA HIS A 77 28.45 -16.40 -4.12
C HIS A 77 27.26 -15.92 -3.29
N ASP A 78 27.42 -14.88 -2.49
CA ASP A 78 26.34 -14.31 -1.67
C ASP A 78 25.17 -13.82 -2.50
N TRP A 79 25.45 -13.23 -3.66
CA TRP A 79 24.42 -12.86 -4.62
C TRP A 79 23.58 -14.08 -5.01
N PHE A 80 24.22 -15.21 -5.34
CA PHE A 80 23.50 -16.41 -5.75
C PHE A 80 22.65 -17.00 -4.60
N VAL A 81 23.22 -17.11 -3.40
CA VAL A 81 22.50 -17.61 -2.21
C VAL A 81 21.26 -16.76 -1.92
N ASN A 82 21.38 -15.43 -1.99
CA ASN A 82 20.26 -14.52 -1.79
C ASN A 82 19.17 -14.66 -2.87
N GLU A 83 19.55 -14.85 -4.14
CA GLU A 83 18.56 -15.05 -5.20
C GLU A 83 17.83 -16.39 -5.09
N VAL A 84 18.52 -17.46 -4.66
CA VAL A 84 17.87 -18.73 -4.29
C VAL A 84 16.87 -18.51 -3.17
N LYS A 85 17.27 -17.83 -2.08
CA LYS A 85 16.40 -17.56 -0.94
C LYS A 85 15.17 -16.73 -1.32
N LYS A 86 15.31 -15.73 -2.20
CA LYS A 86 14.15 -14.97 -2.73
C LYS A 86 13.21 -15.83 -3.56
N LEU A 87 13.74 -16.81 -4.29
CA LEU A 87 12.97 -17.64 -5.23
C LEU A 87 12.20 -18.77 -4.54
N VAL A 88 12.81 -19.43 -3.55
CA VAL A 88 12.27 -20.66 -2.93
C VAL A 88 12.30 -20.65 -1.39
N GLY A 89 12.61 -19.50 -0.78
CA GLY A 89 12.70 -19.40 0.68
C GLY A 89 13.80 -20.29 1.25
N ASN A 90 13.46 -21.08 2.28
CA ASN A 90 14.37 -22.00 2.95
C ASN A 90 14.31 -23.44 2.40
N GLU A 91 13.58 -23.68 1.31
CA GLU A 91 13.37 -25.03 0.76
C GLU A 91 14.68 -25.65 0.22
N TYR A 92 15.62 -24.83 -0.24
CA TYR A 92 16.89 -25.28 -0.81
C TYR A 92 18.09 -24.63 -0.12
N GLN A 93 19.18 -25.39 0.01
CA GLN A 93 20.48 -24.90 0.48
C GLN A 93 21.53 -25.06 -0.61
N VAL A 94 22.37 -24.03 -0.78
CA VAL A 94 23.51 -24.07 -1.71
C VAL A 94 24.68 -24.75 -0.99
N ARG A 95 25.20 -25.85 -1.55
CA ARG A 95 26.25 -26.68 -0.90
C ARG A 95 27.64 -26.52 -1.50
N SER A 96 27.76 -25.91 -2.68
CA SER A 96 29.06 -25.60 -3.28
C SER A 96 29.18 -24.13 -3.66
N GLU A 97 30.41 -23.67 -3.83
CA GLU A 97 30.70 -22.29 -4.22
C GLU A 97 30.10 -21.97 -5.60
N TYR A 98 29.64 -20.72 -5.76
CA TYR A 98 29.13 -20.22 -7.03
C TYR A 98 30.25 -19.47 -7.75
N THR A 99 30.57 -19.89 -8.96
CA THR A 99 31.65 -19.32 -9.77
C THR A 99 31.12 -18.59 -11.01
N ARG A 100 30.23 -19.22 -11.78
CA ARG A 100 29.56 -18.68 -12.96
C ARG A 100 28.18 -19.30 -13.14
N SER A 101 27.34 -18.67 -13.96
CA SER A 101 25.96 -19.10 -14.17
C SER A 101 25.79 -20.47 -14.82
N LYS A 102 26.80 -20.91 -15.59
CA LYS A 102 26.81 -22.20 -16.31
C LYS A 102 27.69 -23.26 -15.64
N ASP A 103 28.43 -22.89 -14.60
CA ASP A 103 29.28 -23.84 -13.89
C ASP A 103 28.38 -24.72 -12.98
N PRO A 104 28.68 -26.03 -12.83
CA PRO A 104 27.91 -26.90 -11.94
C PRO A 104 27.92 -26.41 -10.50
N ILE A 105 26.78 -26.52 -9.84
CA ILE A 105 26.61 -26.20 -8.43
C ILE A 105 25.82 -27.29 -7.73
N LYS A 106 26.24 -27.64 -6.51
CA LYS A 106 25.55 -28.58 -5.64
C LYS A 106 24.46 -27.87 -4.85
N MET A 107 23.26 -28.44 -4.90
CA MET A 107 22.08 -27.97 -4.20
C MET A 107 21.55 -29.08 -3.30
N TYR A 108 21.03 -28.71 -2.14
CA TYR A 108 20.39 -29.62 -1.21
C TYR A 108 18.91 -29.24 -1.05
N HIS A 109 18.01 -30.18 -1.28
CA HIS A 109 16.57 -29.99 -1.12
C HIS A 109 16.14 -30.47 0.27
N THR A 110 15.75 -29.54 1.14
CA THR A 110 15.45 -29.81 2.55
C THR A 110 14.18 -30.64 2.79
N VAL A 111 13.31 -30.75 1.78
CA VAL A 111 12.04 -31.49 1.88
C VAL A 111 12.24 -32.99 1.64
N CYS A 112 12.99 -33.36 0.60
CA CYS A 112 13.24 -34.76 0.24
C CYS A 112 14.65 -35.26 0.65
N ASN A 113 15.42 -34.41 1.34
CA ASN A 113 16.78 -34.65 1.81
C ASN A 113 17.76 -35.07 0.70
N GLU A 114 17.58 -34.60 -0.51
CA GLU A 114 18.40 -34.96 -1.67
C GLU A 114 19.45 -33.89 -1.97
N GLU A 115 20.70 -34.31 -2.14
CA GLU A 115 21.75 -33.50 -2.76
C GLU A 115 21.82 -33.80 -4.26
N PHE A 116 21.79 -32.76 -5.09
CA PHE A 116 21.87 -32.90 -6.54
C PHE A 116 22.67 -31.77 -7.17
N THR A 117 23.22 -32.04 -8.35
CA THR A 117 23.99 -31.07 -9.13
C THR A 117 23.10 -30.44 -10.20
N THR A 118 23.19 -29.12 -10.36
CA THR A 118 22.54 -28.37 -11.44
C THR A 118 23.43 -27.21 -11.87
N THR A 119 22.95 -26.32 -12.74
CA THR A 119 23.62 -25.04 -13.02
C THR A 119 22.81 -23.89 -12.40
N PRO A 120 23.45 -22.82 -11.89
CA PRO A 120 22.75 -21.65 -11.36
C PRO A 120 21.71 -21.07 -12.31
N ASP A 121 22.01 -20.99 -13.60
CA ASP A 121 21.08 -20.51 -14.64
C ASP A 121 19.88 -21.44 -14.82
N ALA A 122 20.12 -22.76 -14.88
CA ALA A 122 19.02 -23.73 -14.95
C ALA A 122 18.15 -23.72 -13.69
N PHE A 123 18.74 -23.51 -12.50
CA PHE A 123 18.00 -23.44 -11.25
C PHE A 123 17.16 -22.15 -11.16
N LEU A 124 17.74 -20.98 -11.46
CA LEU A 124 17.04 -19.71 -11.37
C LEU A 124 15.98 -19.54 -12.49
N GLY A 125 16.20 -20.15 -13.66
CA GLY A 125 15.35 -19.98 -14.85
C GLY A 125 15.64 -18.68 -15.61
N SER A 126 15.35 -18.66 -16.92
CA SER A 126 15.56 -17.46 -17.75
C SER A 126 14.60 -16.34 -17.36
N ARG A 127 15.13 -15.11 -17.21
CA ARG A 127 14.32 -13.89 -17.04
C ARG A 127 13.82 -13.27 -18.34
N ASN A 128 14.26 -13.79 -19.49
CA ASN A 128 13.93 -13.23 -20.80
C ASN A 128 12.89 -14.11 -21.51
N GLY A 129 11.71 -13.54 -21.73
CA GLY A 129 10.77 -13.87 -22.81
C GLY A 129 9.87 -15.09 -22.61
N ASP A 130 10.44 -16.28 -22.36
CA ASP A 130 9.71 -17.51 -22.74
C ASP A 130 9.20 -18.33 -21.54
N GLY A 131 9.22 -17.78 -20.33
CA GLY A 131 8.58 -18.40 -19.15
C GLY A 131 9.15 -19.77 -18.75
N LYS A 132 10.34 -20.17 -19.21
CA LYS A 132 10.96 -21.44 -18.81
C LYS A 132 11.22 -21.47 -17.31
N LYS A 133 10.39 -22.25 -16.60
CA LYS A 133 10.56 -22.55 -15.18
C LYS A 133 11.91 -23.23 -14.97
N GLY A 134 12.66 -22.79 -13.96
CA GLY A 134 13.94 -23.39 -13.63
C GLY A 134 13.79 -24.85 -13.19
N ASN A 135 14.82 -25.65 -13.45
CA ASN A 135 14.88 -27.04 -13.02
C ASN A 135 15.02 -27.09 -11.49
N ARG A 136 14.17 -27.90 -10.85
CA ARG A 136 14.19 -28.15 -9.40
C ARG A 136 14.77 -29.54 -9.13
N CYS A 137 14.78 -29.95 -7.85
CA CYS A 137 15.30 -31.25 -7.44
C CYS A 137 14.82 -32.37 -8.39
N PRO A 138 15.74 -33.10 -9.05
CA PRO A 138 15.40 -34.12 -10.06
C PRO A 138 14.56 -35.26 -9.47
N LYS A 139 14.82 -35.63 -8.21
CA LYS A 139 14.03 -36.61 -7.45
C LYS A 139 12.58 -36.17 -7.26
N CYS A 140 12.34 -34.88 -7.09
CA CYS A 140 10.99 -34.32 -6.90
C CYS A 140 10.31 -33.94 -8.22
N SER A 141 11.08 -33.60 -9.26
CA SER A 141 10.54 -33.22 -10.57
C SER A 141 10.22 -34.42 -11.46
N GLY A 142 10.75 -35.60 -11.16
CA GLY A 142 10.42 -36.85 -11.85
C GLY A 142 10.29 -38.04 -10.91
N LYS A 143 9.04 -38.44 -10.61
CA LYS A 143 8.64 -39.70 -9.95
C LYS A 143 8.76 -39.79 -8.42
N TRP A 144 8.06 -38.91 -7.73
CA TRP A 144 7.32 -39.32 -6.53
C TRP A 144 5.84 -39.07 -6.77
N LYS A 145 5.08 -40.12 -7.08
CA LYS A 145 3.64 -40.10 -6.78
C LYS A 145 3.57 -40.18 -5.26
N ARG A 146 3.37 -39.04 -4.60
CA ARG A 146 2.91 -39.08 -3.21
C ARG A 146 1.65 -39.94 -3.22
N ASP A 147 1.66 -41.06 -2.51
CA ASP A 147 0.47 -41.88 -2.31
C ASP A 147 -0.28 -41.39 -1.06
N THR A 148 -1.45 -41.97 -0.81
CA THR A 148 -2.30 -41.56 0.31
C THR A 148 -1.60 -41.77 1.66
N GLU A 149 -0.78 -42.82 1.81
CA GLU A 149 -0.08 -43.11 3.07
C GLU A 149 1.06 -42.13 3.33
N ALA A 150 1.86 -41.80 2.32
CA ALA A 150 2.88 -40.76 2.45
C ALA A 150 2.25 -39.40 2.82
N PHE A 151 1.09 -39.06 2.25
CA PHE A 151 0.38 -37.83 2.62
C PHE A 151 -0.16 -37.86 4.06
N LYS A 152 -0.70 -39.00 4.53
CA LYS A 152 -1.11 -39.17 5.94
C LYS A 152 0.05 -38.95 6.90
N GLN A 153 1.22 -39.52 6.62
CA GLN A 153 2.42 -39.35 7.44
C GLN A 153 2.87 -37.89 7.50
N GLU A 154 2.84 -37.18 6.37
CA GLU A 154 3.18 -35.74 6.32
C GLU A 154 2.20 -34.88 7.12
N VAL A 155 0.89 -35.16 7.03
CA VAL A 155 -0.14 -34.49 7.83
C VAL A 155 0.07 -34.75 9.32
N TYR A 156 0.30 -36.00 9.72
CA TYR A 156 0.58 -36.37 11.10
C TYR A 156 1.86 -35.69 11.63
N LYS A 157 2.91 -35.62 10.83
CA LYS A 157 4.15 -34.93 11.22
C LYS A 157 3.94 -33.43 11.46
N MET A 158 3.00 -32.81 10.75
CA MET A 158 2.73 -31.37 10.85
C MET A 158 1.76 -31.00 11.96
N TYR A 159 0.67 -31.76 12.09
CA TYR A 159 -0.46 -31.43 12.95
C TYR A 159 -0.72 -32.47 14.05
N GLY A 160 0.13 -33.49 14.17
CA GLY A 160 -0.09 -34.60 15.09
C GLY A 160 -1.40 -35.32 14.78
N ASP A 161 -2.15 -35.64 15.84
CA ASP A 161 -3.43 -36.34 15.74
C ASP A 161 -4.63 -35.39 15.51
N GLU A 162 -4.41 -34.10 15.30
CA GLU A 162 -5.48 -33.10 15.16
C GLU A 162 -6.34 -33.31 13.90
N PHE A 163 -5.74 -33.85 12.83
CA PHE A 163 -6.39 -34.08 11.55
C PHE A 163 -6.26 -35.52 11.07
N GLU A 164 -7.34 -36.04 10.47
CA GLU A 164 -7.39 -37.37 9.90
C GLU A 164 -7.69 -37.31 8.40
N VAL A 165 -6.82 -37.88 7.57
CA VAL A 165 -7.03 -37.91 6.11
C VAL A 165 -7.96 -39.07 5.76
N ILE A 166 -9.17 -38.73 5.30
CA ILE A 166 -10.23 -39.69 4.94
C ILE A 166 -10.25 -39.98 3.43
N GLY A 167 -9.96 -38.97 2.61
CA GLY A 167 -9.99 -39.08 1.15
C GLY A 167 -8.72 -39.69 0.57
N GLU A 168 -8.82 -40.17 -0.67
CA GLU A 168 -7.68 -40.62 -1.46
C GLU A 168 -6.87 -39.43 -2.00
N TYR A 169 -5.54 -39.50 -1.91
CA TYR A 169 -4.65 -38.50 -2.50
C TYR A 169 -4.48 -38.74 -4.00
N LYS A 170 -5.00 -37.81 -4.81
CA LYS A 170 -4.92 -37.87 -6.28
C LYS A 170 -3.87 -36.92 -6.87
N GLY A 171 -3.46 -35.90 -6.12
CA GLY A 171 -2.41 -34.97 -6.53
C GLY A 171 -2.39 -33.69 -5.71
N ARG A 172 -1.32 -32.90 -5.84
CA ARG A 172 -1.07 -31.70 -5.00
C ARG A 172 -2.07 -30.55 -5.18
N HIS A 173 -2.82 -30.58 -6.28
CA HIS A 173 -3.75 -29.52 -6.70
C HIS A 173 -5.21 -29.95 -6.63
N GLU A 174 -5.49 -31.23 -6.38
CA GLU A 174 -6.84 -31.76 -6.22
C GLU A 174 -7.23 -31.76 -4.75
N ASN A 175 -8.46 -31.35 -4.45
CA ASN A 175 -8.92 -31.29 -3.07
C ASN A 175 -9.01 -32.70 -2.48
N ILE A 176 -8.64 -32.83 -1.20
CA ILE A 176 -8.71 -34.09 -0.46
C ILE A 176 -9.60 -33.93 0.76
N LYS A 177 -10.35 -34.97 1.12
CA LYS A 177 -11.23 -34.96 2.29
C LYS A 177 -10.42 -35.23 3.57
N ILE A 178 -10.45 -34.30 4.52
CA ILE A 178 -9.75 -34.41 5.82
C ILE A 178 -10.75 -34.10 6.94
N LEU A 179 -10.78 -34.90 8.00
CA LEU A 179 -11.55 -34.64 9.21
C LEU A 179 -10.68 -33.83 10.19
N HIS A 180 -11.21 -32.71 10.69
CA HIS A 180 -10.60 -32.02 11.82
C HIS A 180 -11.19 -32.58 13.12
N LYS A 181 -10.41 -33.36 13.87
CA LYS A 181 -10.92 -34.11 15.04
C LYS A 181 -11.43 -33.17 16.14
N VAL A 182 -10.83 -31.98 16.29
CA VAL A 182 -11.19 -31.02 17.36
C VAL A 182 -12.61 -30.47 17.21
N CYS A 183 -13.03 -30.12 15.99
CA CYS A 183 -14.39 -29.59 15.75
C CYS A 183 -15.32 -30.57 15.01
N ASN A 184 -14.84 -31.78 14.74
CA ASN A 184 -15.58 -32.83 14.05
C ASN A 184 -16.18 -32.43 12.70
N ASN A 185 -15.49 -31.57 11.95
CA ASN A 185 -15.93 -31.13 10.62
C ASN A 185 -15.01 -31.64 9.51
N TYR A 186 -15.61 -31.96 8.36
CA TYR A 186 -14.87 -32.32 7.16
C TYR A 186 -14.41 -31.08 6.38
N LEU A 187 -13.15 -31.10 5.98
CA LEU A 187 -12.49 -30.10 5.16
C LEU A 187 -12.12 -30.69 3.79
N TYR A 188 -12.00 -29.81 2.80
CA TYR A 188 -11.61 -30.18 1.44
C TYR A 188 -10.44 -29.32 0.93
N PRO A 189 -9.31 -29.24 1.66
CA PRO A 189 -8.19 -28.40 1.24
C PRO A 189 -7.44 -28.99 0.04
N ARG A 190 -6.70 -28.13 -0.66
CA ARG A 190 -5.66 -28.60 -1.58
C ARG A 190 -4.45 -29.08 -0.76
N PRO A 191 -3.92 -30.30 -1.00
CA PRO A 191 -2.81 -30.86 -0.23
C PRO A 191 -1.59 -29.96 -0.11
N ARG A 192 -1.24 -29.25 -1.19
CA ARG A 192 -0.17 -28.25 -1.16
C ARG A 192 -0.41 -27.18 -0.09
N HIS A 193 -1.57 -26.50 -0.13
CA HIS A 193 -1.84 -25.40 0.79
C HIS A 193 -2.00 -25.88 2.23
N PHE A 194 -2.48 -27.11 2.41
CA PHE A 194 -2.59 -27.74 3.72
C PHE A 194 -1.22 -28.02 4.34
N LEU A 195 -0.25 -28.54 3.57
CA LEU A 195 1.11 -28.77 4.05
C LEU A 195 1.98 -27.51 4.07
N ASP A 196 1.65 -26.49 3.30
CA ASP A 196 2.36 -25.20 3.37
C ASP A 196 1.93 -24.39 4.62
N GLY A 197 1.06 -24.93 5.50
CA GLY A 197 0.52 -24.23 6.68
C GLY A 197 -0.46 -23.10 6.36
N ASN A 198 -0.89 -22.99 5.09
CA ASN A 198 -1.75 -21.91 4.58
C ASN A 198 -3.23 -22.27 4.60
N SER A 199 -3.59 -23.50 4.97
CA SER A 199 -4.98 -23.93 5.14
C SER A 199 -5.23 -24.23 6.61
N TYR A 200 -6.29 -23.65 7.15
CA TYR A 200 -6.74 -23.86 8.51
C TYR A 200 -8.15 -24.46 8.49
N CYS A 201 -8.57 -25.05 9.60
CA CYS A 201 -9.97 -25.44 9.74
C CYS A 201 -10.85 -24.19 9.71
N GLN A 202 -11.64 -24.01 8.65
CA GLN A 202 -12.55 -22.86 8.49
C GLN A 202 -13.61 -22.77 9.60
N TYR A 203 -13.91 -23.88 10.26
CA TYR A 203 -14.87 -23.96 11.36
C TYR A 203 -14.24 -23.51 12.69
N CYS A 204 -12.95 -23.76 12.91
CA CYS A 204 -12.20 -23.30 14.08
C CYS A 204 -11.57 -21.91 13.91
N SER A 205 -11.22 -21.54 12.68
CA SER A 205 -10.65 -20.24 12.31
C SER A 205 -11.71 -19.19 11.99
N LYS A 206 -12.94 -19.35 12.47
CA LYS A 206 -13.72 -18.16 12.79
C LYS A 206 -12.97 -17.48 13.93
N LYS A 207 -12.02 -16.58 13.60
CA LYS A 207 -11.53 -15.57 14.56
C LYS A 207 -12.76 -15.13 15.32
N LYS A 208 -12.80 -15.27 16.66
CA LYS A 208 -13.86 -14.65 17.46
C LYS A 208 -14.00 -13.24 16.91
N LYS A 209 -15.18 -12.91 16.37
CA LYS A 209 -15.40 -11.54 15.87
C LYS A 209 -15.04 -10.64 17.04
N LYS A 210 -14.16 -9.66 16.81
CA LYS A 210 -13.84 -8.67 17.82
C LYS A 210 -15.18 -8.11 18.32
N ASP A 211 -15.41 -8.17 19.62
CA ASP A 211 -16.60 -7.62 20.23
C ASP A 211 -16.31 -6.21 20.77
N THR A 212 -17.36 -5.54 21.25
CA THR A 212 -17.26 -4.17 21.79
C THR A 212 -16.26 -4.09 22.95
N GLN A 213 -16.22 -5.11 23.81
CA GLN A 213 -15.34 -5.12 24.98
C GLN A 213 -13.87 -5.16 24.55
N ARG A 214 -13.53 -6.05 23.61
CA ARG A 214 -12.17 -6.13 23.07
C ARG A 214 -11.75 -4.85 22.37
N PHE A 215 -12.67 -4.15 21.69
CA PHE A 215 -12.35 -2.86 21.08
C PHE A 215 -12.08 -1.78 22.14
N LYS A 216 -12.86 -1.72 23.22
CA LYS A 216 -12.63 -0.80 24.35
C LYS A 216 -11.25 -1.00 24.99
N GLU A 217 -10.86 -2.25 25.23
CA GLU A 217 -9.53 -2.61 25.73
C GLU A 217 -8.42 -2.06 24.83
N GLN A 218 -8.52 -2.26 23.51
CA GLN A 218 -7.51 -1.78 22.57
C GLN A 218 -7.39 -0.26 22.50
N VAL A 219 -8.52 0.45 22.66
CA VAL A 219 -8.49 1.91 22.76
C VAL A 219 -7.74 2.32 24.02
N TYR A 220 -8.05 1.71 25.16
CA TYR A 220 -7.38 1.99 26.42
C TYR A 220 -5.87 1.66 26.39
N GLU A 221 -5.48 0.50 25.84
CA GLU A 221 -4.07 0.14 25.65
C GLU A 221 -3.31 1.15 24.79
N LEU A 222 -3.98 1.78 23.82
CA LEU A 222 -3.37 2.68 22.85
C LEU A 222 -3.25 4.13 23.32
N VAL A 223 -4.24 4.63 24.06
CA VAL A 223 -4.36 6.06 24.42
C VAL A 223 -4.78 6.29 25.89
N GLY A 224 -4.84 5.24 26.70
CA GLY A 224 -5.30 5.28 28.08
C GLY A 224 -6.73 5.82 28.18
N ASP A 225 -6.92 6.72 29.14
CA ASP A 225 -8.22 7.31 29.46
C ASP A 225 -8.63 8.49 28.57
N GLU A 226 -7.83 8.87 27.56
CA GLU A 226 -8.09 10.07 26.76
C GLU A 226 -9.39 9.98 25.94
N TYR A 227 -9.79 8.77 25.54
CA TYR A 227 -10.98 8.51 24.73
C TYR A 227 -11.93 7.53 25.40
N ILE A 228 -13.24 7.77 25.28
CA ILE A 228 -14.30 6.86 25.72
C ILE A 228 -15.07 6.35 24.50
N VAL A 229 -15.20 5.04 24.34
CA VAL A 229 -16.00 4.43 23.26
C VAL A 229 -17.49 4.42 23.68
N LEU A 230 -18.33 5.14 22.93
CA LEU A 230 -19.76 5.31 23.27
C LEU A 230 -20.71 4.36 22.53
N GLY A 231 -20.26 3.72 21.44
CA GLY A 231 -21.08 2.80 20.64
C GLY A 231 -20.69 1.34 20.75
N GLU A 232 -21.41 0.49 20.02
CA GLU A 232 -21.07 -0.92 19.85
C GLU A 232 -20.14 -1.14 18.64
N TYR A 233 -19.22 -2.08 18.79
CA TYR A 233 -18.36 -2.50 17.69
C TYR A 233 -19.12 -3.48 16.79
N VAL A 234 -19.33 -3.08 15.54
CA VAL A 234 -19.91 -3.94 14.49
C VAL A 234 -18.81 -4.61 13.69
N ASP A 235 -17.92 -3.82 13.08
CA ASP A 235 -16.75 -4.27 12.34
C ASP A 235 -15.68 -3.16 12.26
N ALA A 236 -14.57 -3.44 11.58
CA ALA A 236 -13.43 -2.53 11.52
C ALA A 236 -13.68 -1.27 10.66
N LYS A 237 -14.70 -1.30 9.80
CA LYS A 237 -15.00 -0.26 8.79
C LYS A 237 -16.22 0.57 9.12
N THR A 238 -17.10 0.10 10.00
CA THR A 238 -18.30 0.81 10.44
C THR A 238 -17.90 1.90 11.44
N PRO A 239 -18.20 3.20 11.18
CA PRO A 239 -17.86 4.28 12.09
C PRO A 239 -18.52 4.11 13.46
N ILE A 240 -17.73 4.23 14.52
CA ILE A 240 -18.15 4.16 15.91
C ILE A 240 -17.91 5.53 16.59
N PRO A 241 -18.82 6.00 17.45
CA PRO A 241 -18.63 7.25 18.16
C PRO A 241 -17.67 7.10 19.35
N LEU A 242 -16.68 7.99 19.41
CA LEU A 242 -15.75 8.14 20.53
C LEU A 242 -15.90 9.54 21.13
N TYR A 243 -15.96 9.62 22.47
CA TYR A 243 -15.78 10.87 23.20
C TYR A 243 -14.31 11.14 23.42
N HIS A 244 -13.84 12.32 23.04
CA HIS A 244 -12.48 12.76 23.32
C HIS A 244 -12.49 13.70 24.53
N LYS A 245 -11.96 13.23 25.67
CA LYS A 245 -12.00 13.99 26.94
C LYS A 245 -11.31 15.36 26.83
N LYS A 246 -10.25 15.46 26.01
CA LYS A 246 -9.46 16.68 25.86
C LYS A 246 -10.25 17.84 25.25
N CYS A 247 -10.93 17.62 24.13
CA CYS A 247 -11.73 18.68 23.47
C CYS A 247 -13.21 18.67 23.85
N LYS A 248 -13.63 17.70 24.66
CA LYS A 248 -15.01 17.48 25.11
C LYS A 248 -16.01 17.32 23.96
N THR A 249 -15.56 16.70 22.87
CA THR A 249 -16.43 16.41 21.72
C THR A 249 -16.54 14.92 21.50
N VAL A 250 -17.72 14.48 21.12
CA VAL A 250 -17.88 13.18 20.47
C VAL A 250 -17.55 13.34 18.99
N TYR A 251 -16.95 12.32 18.38
CA TYR A 251 -16.75 12.28 16.94
C TYR A 251 -16.80 10.83 16.45
N ARG A 252 -17.11 10.66 15.16
CA ARG A 252 -17.17 9.34 14.52
C ARG A 252 -15.84 9.02 13.86
N VAL A 253 -15.36 7.80 14.07
CA VAL A 253 -14.17 7.28 13.40
C VAL A 253 -14.34 5.78 13.20
N THR A 254 -13.78 5.24 12.12
CA THR A 254 -13.77 3.78 11.95
C THR A 254 -12.73 3.17 12.90
N PRO A 255 -13.02 2.00 13.52
CA PRO A 255 -12.07 1.33 14.41
C PRO A 255 -10.68 1.13 13.78
N ASP A 256 -10.62 0.74 12.50
CA ASP A 256 -9.37 0.56 11.77
C ASP A 256 -8.56 1.86 11.65
N ASN A 257 -9.20 2.99 11.32
CA ASN A 257 -8.52 4.27 11.22
C ASN A 257 -8.03 4.76 12.58
N PHE A 258 -8.83 4.58 13.64
CA PHE A 258 -8.43 4.95 14.99
C PHE A 258 -7.20 4.16 15.44
N LEU A 259 -7.21 2.84 15.27
CA LEU A 259 -6.08 1.99 15.66
C LEU A 259 -4.81 2.27 14.84
N ARG A 260 -4.93 2.75 13.59
CA ARG A 260 -3.79 3.18 12.76
C ARG A 260 -3.23 4.56 13.10
N GLY A 261 -3.80 5.28 14.07
CA GLY A 261 -3.28 6.57 14.52
C GLY A 261 -4.10 7.78 14.09
N LYS A 262 -5.20 7.63 13.36
CA LYS A 262 -6.12 8.76 13.11
C LYS A 262 -6.82 9.12 14.43
N ARG A 263 -6.70 10.38 14.87
CA ARG A 263 -7.26 10.89 16.13
C ARG A 263 -8.35 11.92 15.86
N CYS A 264 -8.89 12.51 16.92
CA CYS A 264 -9.93 13.54 16.82
C CYS A 264 -9.46 14.72 15.95
N GLY A 265 -9.99 14.82 14.73
CA GLY A 265 -9.71 15.93 13.82
C GLY A 265 -10.27 17.27 14.32
N LEU A 266 -11.29 17.22 15.19
CA LEU A 266 -11.90 18.42 15.78
C LEU A 266 -10.98 19.14 16.79
N CYS A 267 -9.89 18.51 17.24
CA CYS A 267 -8.92 19.18 18.12
C CYS A 267 -8.10 20.25 17.42
N THR A 268 -7.96 20.16 16.10
CA THR A 268 -7.12 21.05 15.29
C THR A 268 -7.91 21.96 14.37
N ASP A 269 -9.23 21.79 14.31
CA ASP A 269 -10.08 22.46 13.32
C ASP A 269 -10.70 23.77 13.84
N ILE A 270 -10.80 24.77 12.96
CA ILE A 270 -11.36 26.11 13.22
C ILE A 270 -12.87 26.05 13.55
N HIS A 271 -13.53 24.93 13.30
CA HIS A 271 -14.94 24.65 13.62
C HIS A 271 -15.23 24.42 15.13
N ASN A 272 -14.33 24.86 16.00
CA ASN A 272 -14.41 24.77 17.47
C ASN A 272 -15.30 25.83 18.14
N SER A 273 -16.22 26.49 17.41
CA SER A 273 -17.10 27.47 18.04
C SER A 273 -17.94 26.80 19.13
N LYS A 274 -18.14 27.49 20.26
CA LYS A 274 -18.93 26.96 21.38
C LYS A 274 -20.31 26.48 20.89
N GLY A 275 -20.90 27.19 19.93
CA GLY A 275 -22.20 26.83 19.35
C GLY A 275 -22.19 25.55 18.53
N TYR A 276 -21.19 25.36 17.66
CA TYR A 276 -21.06 24.11 16.90
C TYR A 276 -20.96 22.90 17.83
N LYS A 277 -20.16 22.99 18.90
CA LYS A 277 -20.03 21.91 19.89
C LYS A 277 -21.32 21.63 20.63
N ALA A 278 -22.07 22.67 21.01
CA ALA A 278 -23.35 22.53 21.69
C ALA A 278 -24.36 21.76 20.81
N ILE A 279 -24.50 22.16 19.54
CA ILE A 279 -25.38 21.48 18.58
C ILE A 279 -24.96 20.03 18.39
N TYR A 280 -23.67 19.78 18.12
CA TYR A 280 -23.14 18.43 17.93
C TYR A 280 -23.47 17.51 19.10
N ASN A 281 -23.14 17.96 20.32
CA ASN A 281 -23.33 17.17 21.53
C ASN A 281 -24.81 16.88 21.78
N LEU A 282 -25.70 17.84 21.52
CA LEU A 282 -27.13 17.69 21.72
C LEU A 282 -27.76 16.69 20.74
N LEU A 283 -27.42 16.79 19.44
CA LEU A 283 -27.88 15.84 18.43
C LEU A 283 -27.40 14.42 18.75
N PHE A 284 -26.13 14.30 19.16
CA PHE A 284 -25.53 13.02 19.47
C PHE A 284 -26.10 12.37 20.74
N ALA A 285 -26.23 13.12 21.84
CA ALA A 285 -26.79 12.62 23.10
C ALA A 285 -28.25 12.12 22.93
N ASN A 286 -28.96 12.66 21.94
CA ASN A 286 -30.30 12.25 21.57
C ASN A 286 -30.35 11.15 20.50
N GLN A 287 -29.20 10.58 20.13
CA GLN A 287 -29.07 9.49 19.16
C GLN A 287 -29.68 9.81 17.79
N LEU A 288 -29.73 11.10 17.43
CA LEU A 288 -30.21 11.51 16.12
C LEU A 288 -29.18 11.11 15.05
N PRO A 289 -29.58 10.50 13.93
CA PRO A 289 -28.69 10.27 12.81
C PRO A 289 -28.32 11.60 12.14
N PHE A 290 -27.04 11.94 12.14
CA PHE A 290 -26.56 13.17 11.51
C PHE A 290 -25.15 13.01 10.92
N ASP A 291 -24.81 13.90 10.01
CA ASP A 291 -23.45 14.12 9.52
C ASP A 291 -23.11 15.61 9.53
N THR A 292 -21.83 15.93 9.37
CA THR A 292 -21.29 17.28 9.46
C THR A 292 -20.61 17.69 8.17
N GLN A 293 -20.62 18.98 7.83
CA GLN A 293 -20.00 19.50 6.60
C GLN A 293 -20.48 18.83 5.31
N TYR A 294 -21.75 18.40 5.29
CA TYR A 294 -22.35 17.76 4.13
C TYR A 294 -22.36 18.70 2.93
N ARG A 295 -22.03 18.19 1.74
CA ARG A 295 -21.99 18.93 0.48
C ARG A 295 -22.80 18.19 -0.56
N ASP A 296 -23.80 18.87 -1.12
CA ASP A 296 -24.50 18.41 -2.31
C ASP A 296 -23.87 19.05 -3.55
N GLU A 297 -23.67 18.27 -4.62
CA GLU A 297 -23.05 18.78 -5.85
C GLU A 297 -23.86 19.91 -6.51
N ASN A 298 -25.17 19.95 -6.27
CA ASN A 298 -26.09 20.95 -6.83
C ASN A 298 -26.18 22.22 -5.98
N CYS A 299 -25.81 22.17 -4.69
CA CYS A 299 -25.76 23.35 -3.83
C CYS A 299 -24.37 24.01 -3.93
N ARG A 300 -24.13 24.85 -4.94
CA ARG A 300 -22.81 25.46 -5.19
C ARG A 300 -22.87 26.90 -5.66
N ASN A 301 -21.85 27.68 -5.27
CA ASN A 301 -21.51 28.95 -5.93
C ASN A 301 -20.40 28.69 -6.96
N ILE A 302 -19.14 28.62 -6.49
CA ILE A 302 -18.01 28.09 -7.30
C ILE A 302 -17.78 26.62 -6.97
N LYS A 303 -17.69 26.29 -5.68
CA LYS A 303 -17.58 24.92 -5.14
C LYS A 303 -18.86 24.54 -4.39
N PRO A 304 -19.15 23.23 -4.20
CA PRO A 304 -20.23 22.77 -3.33
C PRO A 304 -20.15 23.41 -1.95
N LEU A 305 -21.22 24.05 -1.52
CA LEU A 305 -21.31 24.74 -0.23
C LEU A 305 -21.59 23.72 0.88
N PRO A 306 -20.82 23.73 1.98
CA PRO A 306 -21.03 22.80 3.07
C PRO A 306 -22.16 23.27 3.99
N PHE A 307 -22.98 22.34 4.46
CA PHE A 307 -23.88 22.57 5.60
C PHE A 307 -23.21 22.17 6.91
N ASP A 308 -23.38 22.94 7.99
CA ASP A 308 -22.74 22.62 9.28
C ASP A 308 -23.16 21.24 9.80
N PHE A 309 -24.48 20.96 9.76
CA PHE A 309 -25.04 19.64 10.03
C PHE A 309 -26.14 19.27 9.03
N VAL A 310 -26.29 17.97 8.81
CA VAL A 310 -27.41 17.37 8.10
C VAL A 310 -27.99 16.25 8.96
N LEU A 311 -29.31 16.21 9.09
CA LEU A 311 -30.04 15.18 9.81
C LEU A 311 -30.61 14.14 8.84
N TYR A 312 -30.63 12.88 9.26
CA TYR A 312 -31.17 11.76 8.50
C TYR A 312 -32.25 11.00 9.28
N ASN A 313 -33.13 10.31 8.55
CA ASN A 313 -34.15 9.46 9.13
C ASN A 313 -33.59 8.25 9.90
N ASN A 314 -32.40 7.76 9.53
CA ASN A 314 -31.73 6.64 10.18
C ASN A 314 -30.21 6.69 9.96
N TRP A 315 -29.47 5.85 10.70
CA TRP A 315 -28.01 5.76 10.61
C TRP A 315 -27.47 5.10 9.32
N ARG A 316 -28.35 4.64 8.41
CA ARG A 316 -27.99 4.25 7.03
C ARG A 316 -27.98 5.44 6.07
N LEU A 317 -28.40 6.62 6.55
CA LEU A 317 -28.41 7.88 5.80
C LEU A 317 -29.34 7.85 4.59
N ASP A 318 -30.43 7.08 4.68
CA ASP A 318 -31.31 6.81 3.54
C ASP A 318 -32.04 8.07 3.04
N LYS A 319 -32.45 8.95 3.96
CA LYS A 319 -33.18 10.18 3.61
C LYS A 319 -32.78 11.34 4.52
N ILE A 320 -32.46 12.48 3.89
CA ILE A 320 -32.24 13.75 4.58
C ILE A 320 -33.58 14.29 5.11
N ILE A 321 -33.59 14.69 6.37
CA ILE A 321 -34.79 15.23 7.05
C ILE A 321 -34.66 16.72 7.35
N ALA A 322 -33.45 17.25 7.56
CA ALA A 322 -33.22 18.67 7.80
C ALA A 322 -31.74 19.04 7.63
N PHE A 323 -31.46 20.31 7.37
CA PHE A 323 -30.15 20.93 7.47
C PHE A 323 -30.10 21.86 8.67
N ILE A 324 -28.93 22.02 9.31
CA ILE A 324 -28.72 22.96 10.40
C ILE A 324 -27.46 23.78 10.13
N GLU A 325 -27.55 25.10 10.33
CA GLU A 325 -26.46 26.08 10.22
C GLU A 325 -26.31 26.87 11.53
N PHE A 326 -25.06 27.14 11.91
CA PHE A 326 -24.74 28.02 13.03
C PHE A 326 -24.13 29.33 12.53
N ASP A 327 -24.96 30.38 12.47
CA ASP A 327 -24.60 31.68 11.92
C ASP A 327 -23.83 32.50 12.98
N GLY A 328 -22.53 32.69 12.78
CA GLY A 328 -21.68 33.56 13.60
C GLY A 328 -22.04 35.05 13.50
N GLU A 329 -21.53 35.90 14.41
CA GLU A 329 -21.75 37.38 14.40
C GLU A 329 -21.40 38.05 13.05
N GLN A 330 -20.55 37.40 12.27
CA GLN A 330 -20.06 37.88 10.99
C GLN A 330 -21.10 37.79 9.86
N HIS A 331 -22.25 37.14 10.09
CA HIS A 331 -23.41 37.21 9.20
C HIS A 331 -24.24 38.50 9.38
N ASP A 332 -24.06 39.21 10.50
CA ASP A 332 -24.81 40.43 10.80
C ASP A 332 -24.03 41.71 10.41
N LYS A 333 -22.69 41.68 10.36
CA LYS A 333 -21.83 42.84 10.07
C LYS A 333 -20.56 42.48 9.27
N PRO A 334 -20.07 43.39 8.39
CA PRO A 334 -18.79 43.20 7.70
C PRO A 334 -17.62 43.19 8.70
N SER A 335 -16.65 42.32 8.46
CA SER A 335 -15.46 42.17 9.31
C SER A 335 -14.19 42.10 8.46
N ASN A 336 -13.22 42.95 8.76
CA ASN A 336 -11.95 43.03 8.02
C ASN A 336 -11.15 41.72 8.05
N LEU A 337 -11.28 40.92 9.13
CA LEU A 337 -10.66 39.60 9.24
C LEU A 337 -11.29 38.55 8.31
N PHE A 338 -12.47 38.84 7.74
CA PHE A 338 -13.24 37.95 6.87
C PHE A 338 -13.61 38.63 5.55
N GLY A 339 -12.66 39.36 4.96
CA GLY A 339 -12.81 39.96 3.63
C GLY A 339 -13.65 41.23 3.56
N GLY A 340 -13.91 41.89 4.70
CA GLY A 340 -14.59 43.19 4.74
C GLY A 340 -16.01 43.13 4.16
N GLU A 341 -16.38 44.16 3.37
CA GLU A 341 -17.69 44.25 2.71
C GLU A 341 -17.88 43.23 1.59
N GLU A 342 -16.83 42.92 0.83
CA GLU A 342 -16.91 41.95 -0.27
C GLU A 342 -17.17 40.54 0.28
N GLY A 343 -16.44 40.13 1.32
CA GLY A 343 -16.67 38.86 2.00
C GLY A 343 -18.04 38.78 2.68
N PHE A 344 -18.60 39.92 3.11
CA PHE A 344 -19.97 39.98 3.62
C PHE A 344 -21.02 39.73 2.52
N LYS A 345 -20.89 40.40 1.36
CA LYS A 345 -21.77 40.17 0.20
C LYS A 345 -21.69 38.73 -0.32
N GLU A 346 -20.49 38.15 -0.33
CA GLU A 346 -20.30 36.75 -0.74
C GLU A 346 -20.98 35.78 0.23
N ARG A 347 -20.89 36.01 1.55
CA ARG A 347 -21.61 35.22 2.56
C ARG A 347 -23.11 35.30 2.38
N GLN A 348 -23.67 36.51 2.18
CA GLN A 348 -25.10 36.68 1.90
C GLN A 348 -25.55 35.92 0.64
N LYS A 349 -24.73 35.94 -0.42
CA LYS A 349 -25.00 35.18 -1.65
C LYS A 349 -24.97 33.67 -1.38
N ASN A 350 -23.98 33.17 -0.66
CA ASN A 350 -23.87 31.75 -0.32
C ASN A 350 -25.02 31.29 0.58
N ASP A 351 -25.44 32.13 1.52
CA ASP A 351 -26.61 31.90 2.37
C ASP A 351 -27.90 31.78 1.56
N GLN A 352 -28.08 32.67 0.58
CA GLN A 352 -29.23 32.62 -0.32
C GLN A 352 -29.25 31.33 -1.14
N ILE A 353 -28.12 30.90 -1.69
CA ILE A 353 -28.00 29.64 -2.44
C ILE A 353 -28.40 28.44 -1.57
N LYS A 354 -27.96 28.39 -0.31
CA LYS A 354 -28.35 27.33 0.64
C LYS A 354 -29.86 27.35 0.92
N ASN A 355 -30.44 28.54 1.14
CA ASN A 355 -31.87 28.70 1.40
C ASN A 355 -32.71 28.23 0.21
N ASP A 356 -32.34 28.64 -1.01
CA ASP A 356 -33.05 28.28 -2.24
C ASP A 356 -32.95 26.77 -2.51
N PHE A 357 -31.76 26.18 -2.31
CA PHE A 357 -31.55 24.74 -2.45
C PHE A 357 -32.41 23.93 -1.47
N ALA A 358 -32.42 24.32 -0.18
CA ALA A 358 -33.22 23.64 0.83
C ALA A 358 -34.73 23.73 0.50
N LYS A 359 -35.19 24.90 0.04
CA LYS A 359 -36.57 25.14 -0.39
C LYS A 359 -36.95 24.31 -1.61
N GLU A 360 -36.09 24.25 -2.63
CA GLU A 360 -36.31 23.45 -3.85
C GLU A 360 -36.45 21.96 -3.53
N LYS A 361 -35.63 21.44 -2.60
CA LYS A 361 -35.69 20.04 -2.16
C LYS A 361 -36.82 19.74 -1.18
N GLY A 362 -37.52 20.77 -0.69
CA GLY A 362 -38.53 20.63 0.37
C GLY A 362 -37.94 20.14 1.70
N ILE A 363 -36.66 20.45 1.97
CA ILE A 363 -35.96 20.06 3.19
C ILE A 363 -35.87 21.28 4.12
N PRO A 364 -36.33 21.19 5.38
CA PRO A 364 -36.17 22.25 6.37
C PRO A 364 -34.70 22.64 6.59
N LEU A 365 -34.43 23.95 6.63
CA LEU A 365 -33.14 24.52 6.99
C LEU A 365 -33.28 25.32 8.29
N ILE A 366 -32.65 24.82 9.35
CA ILE A 366 -32.67 25.42 10.69
C ILE A 366 -31.42 26.30 10.85
N ARG A 367 -31.60 27.60 11.08
CA ARG A 367 -30.49 28.54 11.33
C ARG A 367 -30.49 28.96 12.80
N ILE A 368 -29.37 28.73 13.48
CA ILE A 368 -29.17 29.14 14.88
C ILE A 368 -28.19 30.31 14.88
N LYS A 369 -28.61 31.45 15.43
CA LYS A 369 -27.78 32.65 15.46
C LYS A 369 -26.83 32.62 16.65
N TYR A 370 -25.67 33.26 16.51
CA TYR A 370 -24.70 33.41 17.60
C TYR A 370 -25.28 34.10 18.84
N LYS A 371 -26.27 35.00 18.69
CA LYS A 371 -26.91 35.67 19.83
C LYS A 371 -27.62 34.69 20.77
N ASP A 372 -28.00 33.53 20.25
CA ASP A 372 -28.68 32.48 21.00
C ASP A 372 -27.70 31.50 21.65
N LEU A 373 -26.39 31.81 21.69
CA LEU A 373 -25.34 30.89 22.17
C LEU A 373 -25.58 30.34 23.58
N ASN A 374 -26.21 31.12 24.46
CA ASN A 374 -26.52 30.70 25.83
C ASN A 374 -27.80 29.85 25.93
N ASN A 375 -28.61 29.79 24.87
CA ASN A 375 -29.91 29.11 24.81
C ASN A 375 -30.00 28.12 23.63
N ILE A 376 -28.85 27.67 23.10
CA ILE A 376 -28.80 26.81 21.90
C ILE A 376 -29.63 25.55 22.11
N GLU A 377 -29.59 24.94 23.30
CA GLU A 377 -30.35 23.72 23.55
C GLU A 377 -31.85 23.94 23.40
N SER A 378 -32.37 25.04 23.95
CA SER A 378 -33.79 25.39 23.87
C SER A 378 -34.22 25.74 22.45
N VAL A 379 -33.43 26.57 21.75
CA VAL A 379 -33.74 26.99 20.38
C VAL A 379 -33.73 25.79 19.43
N LEU A 380 -32.70 24.95 19.49
CA LEU A 380 -32.64 23.76 18.65
C LEU A 380 -33.77 22.77 18.97
N GLN A 381 -34.14 22.62 20.25
CA GLN A 381 -35.28 21.79 20.62
C GLN A 381 -36.60 22.30 20.02
N GLU A 382 -36.85 23.61 20.04
CA GLU A 382 -38.06 24.20 19.45
C GLU A 382 -38.10 24.03 17.93
N GLU A 383 -37.00 24.26 17.24
CA GLU A 383 -36.93 24.10 15.78
C GLU A 383 -37.08 22.64 15.34
N LEU A 384 -36.48 21.70 16.09
CA LEU A 384 -36.66 20.27 15.82
C LEU A 384 -38.09 19.79 16.09
N LYS A 385 -38.77 20.34 17.10
CA LYS A 385 -40.18 20.03 17.37
C LYS A 385 -41.09 20.39 16.19
N LYS A 386 -40.81 21.50 15.48
CA LYS A 386 -41.58 21.90 14.28
C LYS A 386 -41.54 20.87 13.16
N ILE A 387 -40.52 20.02 13.14
CA ILE A 387 -40.36 18.93 12.16
C ILE A 387 -40.60 17.55 12.80
N ASN A 388 -41.34 17.50 13.91
CA ASN A 388 -41.70 16.29 14.67
C ASN A 388 -40.50 15.49 15.22
N ILE A 389 -39.40 16.18 15.54
CA ILE A 389 -38.23 15.58 16.20
C ILE A 389 -38.15 16.09 17.63
N TYR A 390 -38.17 15.17 18.58
CA TYR A 390 -38.12 15.48 20.01
C TYR A 390 -36.76 15.10 20.58
N ILE A 391 -36.11 16.08 21.21
CA ILE A 391 -34.82 15.90 21.88
C ILE A 391 -34.94 16.26 23.36
N ASP A 392 -34.18 15.56 24.20
CA ASP A 392 -34.01 15.83 25.62
C ASP A 392 -32.73 16.64 25.83
N ILE A 393 -32.91 17.86 26.33
CA ILE A 393 -31.82 18.82 26.58
C ILE A 393 -31.04 18.50 27.86
N ASN A 394 -31.57 17.66 28.75
CA ASN A 394 -30.90 17.28 30.00
C ASN A 394 -29.90 16.13 29.81
N LYS A 395 -29.94 15.42 28.68
CA LYS A 395 -29.01 14.32 28.37
C LYS A 395 -27.56 14.75 28.17
N THR A 396 -27.30 16.05 27.99
CA THR A 396 -25.94 16.59 27.84
C THR A 396 -25.16 16.63 29.16
N ASN A 397 -25.82 16.49 30.31
CA ASN A 397 -25.21 16.54 31.65
C ASN A 397 -24.80 15.17 32.21
N VAL A 398 -24.96 14.09 31.44
CA VAL A 398 -24.63 12.74 31.87
C VAL A 398 -23.52 12.20 30.97
N ILE A 399 -22.26 12.45 31.32
CA ILE A 399 -21.06 11.61 31.04
C ILE A 399 -19.89 12.16 31.85
#